data_AF-A0A2N6EXP8-F1
#
_entry.id   AF-A0A2N6EXP8-F1
#
_cell.length_a   1.000
_cell.length_b   1.000
_cell.length_c   1.000
_cell.angle_alpha   90.00
_cell.angle_beta   90.00
_cell.angle_gamma   90.00
#
_symmetry.space_group_name_H-M   'P 1'
#
loop_
_entity.id
_entity.type
_entity.pdbx_description
1 polymer ?
#
loop_
_entity_poly.entity_id
_entity_poly.type
_entity_poly.pdbx_seq_one_letter_code
_entity_poly.pdbx_strand_id
1 'polypeptide(L)'
;MAKQRDVESQVDQLIEQVNILTLRIFALEQNLKITGQTPETVKPDLSTATLETSTTETAIGGKSVLPRIASVCFLLVIALALRTLTDSGLLDLQIGSLLGIFYAAGLIIASWGLYGKQSALAPVFNICGALLIFSVTLETSMHFEAFPKELAYILFAMAGIVLAVISHLHQVAAPILVGTLGMCLAGVALDFPNPSFHYLALLLWLANILGFFASRIERCSWLRWLLLGITLTMIQTWGLRIGLASTRDDTFGSLAPDWLLPMAALICITYMSISLLGILRSQGRKISKFDFSLPTVTVCYSLLLGTYILKNAIGFHLLSSATALTLFAITFFLSRRQKHNAPGTNSFTLAGVVLLSFSLPVLLQSFFAALALLSLLALFIFQLSSRWQSGGMRITAYLLQIYVASGLLINLAGHGPDTGIFIPALAAALCFITNIVQFRLCRTTPPHEKAQFFQQFDDQDRSAISVLLSGLVSGYVFAMLIAHETLITVFPPNGINAYGTIQTVTINLAAATLMYVALTWRNKELRNVATLVMIIGGVKTFLIDLLTTHGLGLVISIFAFGVVVSYASFALTRWQKIADNDQHPGHSEGKPQLAEES
;
A
#
# COMPACT_ATOMS: atom_id res chain seq x y z
N MET A 1 -4.99 -45.08 50.14
CA MET A 1 -5.46 -46.02 49.11
C MET A 1 -6.28 -45.34 47.98
N ALA A 2 -7.19 -44.40 48.26
CA ALA A 2 -7.99 -43.76 47.19
C ALA A 2 -7.17 -42.93 46.16
N LYS A 3 -6.11 -42.23 46.61
CA LYS A 3 -5.26 -41.41 45.73
C LYS A 3 -4.32 -42.21 44.81
N GLN A 4 -4.11 -43.50 45.11
CA GLN A 4 -3.21 -44.38 44.34
C GLN A 4 -3.94 -45.02 43.15
N ARG A 5 -5.24 -45.29 43.30
CA ARG A 5 -6.11 -45.77 42.21
C ARG A 5 -6.38 -44.72 41.13
N ASP A 6 -6.36 -43.44 41.50
CA ASP A 6 -6.56 -42.33 40.54
C ASP A 6 -5.34 -42.14 39.62
N VAL A 7 -4.13 -42.40 40.13
CA VAL A 7 -2.90 -42.34 39.33
C VAL A 7 -2.79 -43.54 38.38
N GLU A 8 -3.15 -44.75 38.82
CA GLU A 8 -3.20 -45.93 37.94
C GLU A 8 -4.19 -45.72 36.79
N SER A 9 -5.39 -45.20 37.09
CA SER A 9 -6.38 -44.83 36.06
C SER A 9 -5.85 -43.82 35.05
N GLN A 10 -5.09 -42.81 35.48
CA GLN A 10 -4.51 -41.81 34.58
C GLN A 10 -3.38 -42.38 33.73
N VAL A 11 -2.58 -43.29 34.29
CA VAL A 11 -1.52 -43.99 33.55
C VAL A 11 -2.12 -44.92 32.49
N ASP A 12 -3.18 -45.65 32.81
CA ASP A 12 -3.87 -46.52 31.85
C ASP A 12 -4.49 -45.71 30.71
N GLN A 13 -5.10 -44.56 31.02
CA GLN A 13 -5.62 -43.64 29.98
C GLN A 13 -4.51 -43.06 29.10
N LEU A 14 -3.33 -42.75 29.66
CA LEU A 14 -2.19 -42.30 28.85
C LEU A 14 -1.65 -43.41 27.95
N ILE A 15 -1.56 -44.64 28.44
CA ILE A 15 -1.10 -45.80 27.66
C ILE A 15 -2.04 -46.04 26.48
N GLU A 16 -3.35 -45.94 26.69
CA GLU A 16 -4.33 -46.10 25.64
C GLU A 16 -4.24 -44.99 24.59
N GLN A 17 -4.07 -43.73 25.01
CA GLN A 17 -3.88 -42.62 24.08
C GLN A 17 -2.59 -42.76 23.25
N VAL A 18 -1.49 -43.20 23.87
CA VAL A 18 -0.22 -43.44 23.16
C VAL A 18 -0.36 -44.58 22.15
N ASN A 19 -1.08 -45.66 22.49
CA ASN A 19 -1.34 -46.76 21.55
C ASN A 19 -2.19 -46.32 20.36
N ILE A 20 -3.23 -45.51 20.58
CA ILE A 20 -4.08 -44.96 19.51
C ILE A 20 -3.27 -44.03 18.58
N LEU A 21 -2.40 -43.18 19.15
CA LEU A 21 -1.50 -42.33 18.36
C LEU A 21 -0.50 -43.15 17.55
N THR A 22 0.06 -44.21 18.14
CA THR A 22 1.04 -45.08 17.48
C THR A 22 0.39 -45.79 16.29
N LEU A 23 -0.84 -46.29 16.44
CA LEU A 23 -1.60 -46.89 15.35
C LEU A 23 -1.94 -45.89 14.24
N ARG A 24 -2.29 -44.64 14.58
CA ARG A 24 -2.54 -43.59 13.56
C ARG A 24 -1.29 -43.21 12.80
N ILE A 25 -0.15 -43.12 13.46
CA ILE A 25 1.14 -42.84 12.80
C ILE A 25 1.49 -44.01 11.86
N PHE A 26 1.31 -45.25 12.29
CA PHE A 26 1.56 -46.42 11.45
C PHE A 26 0.65 -46.44 10.20
N ALA A 27 -0.64 -46.11 10.36
CA ALA A 27 -1.57 -45.99 9.25
C ALA A 27 -1.20 -44.85 8.27
N LEU A 28 -0.73 -43.72 8.78
CA LEU A 28 -0.26 -42.59 7.96
C LEU A 28 1.02 -42.94 7.21
N GLU A 29 1.97 -43.62 7.84
CA GLU A 29 3.19 -44.11 7.19
C GLU A 29 2.88 -45.16 6.10
N GLN A 30 1.91 -46.03 6.34
CA GLN A 30 1.49 -47.03 5.37
C GLN A 30 0.79 -46.38 4.17
N ASN A 31 -0.07 -45.38 4.39
CA ASN A 31 -0.71 -44.61 3.32
C ASN A 31 0.30 -43.78 2.50
N LEU A 32 1.35 -43.26 3.14
CA LEU A 32 2.46 -42.59 2.45
C LEU A 32 3.28 -43.56 1.59
N LYS A 33 3.47 -44.81 2.01
CA LYS A 33 4.15 -45.84 1.21
C LYS A 33 3.31 -46.36 0.04
N ILE A 34 1.98 -46.42 0.18
CA ILE A 34 1.06 -46.88 -0.88
C ILE A 34 0.90 -45.83 -2.00
N THR A 35 1.08 -44.54 -1.70
CA THR A 35 0.98 -43.44 -2.68
C THR A 35 2.21 -43.32 -3.61
N GLY A 36 3.20 -44.21 -3.47
CA GLY A 36 4.44 -44.26 -4.26
C GLY A 36 4.43 -45.12 -5.53
N GLN A 37 3.28 -45.69 -5.95
CA GLN A 37 3.18 -46.45 -7.20
C GLN A 37 2.06 -45.91 -8.12
N THR A 38 2.48 -45.47 -9.30
CA THR A 38 1.66 -44.94 -10.41
C THR A 38 0.88 -46.02 -11.17
N PRO A 39 -0.31 -45.68 -11.70
CA PRO A 39 -0.77 -46.18 -12.99
C PRO A 39 -0.81 -45.06 -14.06
N GLU A 40 -0.20 -45.37 -15.21
CA GLU A 40 -0.48 -44.85 -16.56
C GLU A 40 -2.00 -44.78 -16.83
N THR A 41 -2.62 -43.87 -17.59
CA THR A 41 -2.28 -43.08 -18.79
C THR A 41 -3.41 -42.06 -19.02
N VAL A 42 -3.12 -40.90 -19.61
CA VAL A 42 -3.85 -40.19 -20.69
C VAL A 42 -3.32 -38.74 -20.76
N LYS A 43 -2.75 -38.37 -21.92
CA LYS A 43 -2.45 -36.99 -22.37
C LYS A 43 -3.53 -36.60 -23.40
N PRO A 44 -3.98 -35.34 -23.51
CA PRO A 44 -3.10 -34.26 -24.00
C PRO A 44 -3.28 -32.83 -23.40
N ASP A 45 -2.23 -32.05 -23.65
CA ASP A 45 -2.06 -30.57 -23.67
C ASP A 45 -2.12 -29.67 -22.42
N LEU A 46 -0.91 -29.27 -22.02
CA LEU A 46 -0.43 -27.88 -21.85
C LEU A 46 -1.19 -26.92 -20.91
N SER A 47 -1.06 -27.13 -19.60
CA SER A 47 -0.75 -26.10 -18.59
C SER A 47 -1.14 -26.62 -17.22
N THR A 48 -0.18 -26.80 -16.34
CA THR A 48 -0.31 -26.37 -14.93
C THR A 48 1.04 -26.52 -14.23
N ALA A 49 1.35 -25.46 -13.52
CA ALA A 49 2.46 -25.28 -12.62
C ALA A 49 3.01 -26.57 -11.98
N THR A 50 4.31 -26.78 -12.13
CA THR A 50 5.15 -27.33 -11.08
C THR A 50 4.91 -26.52 -9.81
N LEU A 51 3.95 -26.98 -9.00
CA LEU A 51 3.94 -26.79 -7.55
C LEU A 51 5.10 -27.61 -7.00
N GLU A 52 6.31 -27.10 -7.21
CA GLU A 52 7.40 -27.38 -6.28
C GLU A 52 7.00 -26.68 -4.98
N THR A 53 6.53 -27.48 -4.05
CA THR A 53 6.58 -27.23 -2.61
C THR A 53 8.02 -26.88 -2.22
N SER A 54 8.44 -25.65 -2.50
CA SER A 54 9.51 -24.98 -1.80
C SER A 54 8.95 -24.53 -0.45
N THR A 55 8.59 -25.52 0.37
CA THR A 55 8.45 -25.35 1.79
C THR A 55 9.77 -24.80 2.31
N THR A 56 9.65 -23.76 3.13
CA THR A 56 10.62 -23.22 4.06
C THR A 56 11.34 -24.33 4.84
N GLU A 57 12.29 -25.01 4.21
CA GLU A 57 13.33 -25.79 4.88
C GLU A 57 14.54 -24.90 5.11
N THR A 58 14.34 -23.85 5.91
CA THR A 58 15.42 -23.36 6.76
C THR A 58 15.69 -24.44 7.80
N ALA A 59 16.53 -25.40 7.42
CA ALA A 59 17.49 -26.11 8.26
C ALA A 59 17.12 -26.29 9.75
N ILE A 60 16.22 -27.23 10.06
CA ILE A 60 16.16 -27.89 11.38
C ILE A 60 16.14 -29.41 11.15
N GLY A 61 17.20 -29.91 10.51
CA GLY A 61 17.49 -31.33 10.42
C GLY A 61 18.38 -31.77 11.59
N GLY A 62 17.85 -32.64 12.46
CA GLY A 62 18.39 -33.02 13.77
C GLY A 62 19.81 -33.61 13.82
N LYS A 63 20.45 -33.93 12.68
CA LYS A 63 21.85 -34.43 12.65
C LYS A 63 22.93 -33.35 12.51
N SER A 64 22.57 -32.08 12.29
CA SER A 64 23.53 -30.97 12.09
C SER A 64 23.55 -29.92 13.20
N VAL A 65 22.66 -30.04 14.19
CA VAL A 65 22.41 -28.99 15.20
C VAL A 65 23.44 -29.03 16.34
N LEU A 66 23.79 -30.22 16.85
CA LEU A 66 24.76 -30.36 17.95
C LEU A 66 26.14 -29.75 17.64
N PRO A 67 26.77 -30.01 16.48
CA PRO A 67 28.08 -29.42 16.16
C PRO A 67 28.02 -27.89 16.04
N ARG A 68 26.91 -27.33 15.55
CA ARG A 68 26.72 -25.88 15.45
C ARG A 68 26.60 -25.25 16.82
N ILE A 69 25.79 -25.80 17.72
CA ILE A 69 25.65 -25.30 19.10
C ILE A 69 26.98 -25.40 19.84
N ALA A 70 27.67 -26.54 19.75
CA ALA A 70 29.00 -26.71 20.36
C ALA A 70 29.99 -25.66 19.84
N SER A 71 30.02 -25.41 18.52
CA SER A 71 30.91 -24.39 17.95
C SER A 71 30.56 -22.96 18.39
N VAL A 72 29.27 -22.61 18.52
CA VAL A 72 28.86 -21.32 19.08
C VAL A 72 29.39 -21.18 20.50
N CYS A 73 29.19 -22.19 21.36
CA CYS A 73 29.66 -22.16 22.74
C CYS A 73 31.18 -22.00 22.83
N PHE A 74 31.96 -22.77 22.06
CA PHE A 74 33.43 -22.65 22.06
C PHE A 74 33.91 -21.28 21.57
N LEU A 75 33.29 -20.73 20.53
CA LEU A 75 33.63 -19.39 20.01
C LEU A 75 33.31 -18.28 21.02
N LEU A 76 32.21 -18.43 21.76
CA LEU A 76 31.76 -17.47 22.77
C LEU A 76 32.61 -17.54 24.04
N VAL A 77 33.14 -18.71 24.41
CA VAL A 77 34.07 -18.84 25.55
C VAL A 77 35.33 -17.99 25.36
N ILE A 78 35.89 -17.93 24.15
CA ILE A 78 37.06 -17.07 23.87
C ILE A 78 36.68 -15.59 24.03
N ALA A 79 35.53 -15.18 23.50
CA ALA A 79 35.04 -13.81 23.66
C ALA A 79 34.78 -13.46 25.14
N LEU A 80 34.22 -14.40 25.91
CA LEU A 80 33.98 -14.24 27.34
C LEU A 80 35.29 -14.17 28.13
N ALA A 81 36.29 -15.00 27.79
CA ALA A 81 37.60 -14.95 28.41
C ALA A 81 38.27 -13.58 28.20
N LEU A 82 38.22 -13.05 26.97
CA LEU A 82 38.72 -11.70 26.66
C LEU A 82 37.98 -10.61 27.43
N ARG A 83 36.66 -10.72 27.55
CA ARG A 83 35.86 -9.82 28.40
C ARG A 83 36.29 -9.89 29.86
N THR A 84 36.41 -11.09 30.42
CA THR A 84 36.82 -11.27 31.84
C THR A 84 38.23 -10.75 32.12
N LEU A 85 39.17 -10.89 31.17
CA LEU A 85 40.52 -10.33 31.31
C LEU A 85 40.51 -8.80 31.30
N THR A 86 39.65 -8.20 30.48
CA THR A 86 39.46 -6.74 30.44
C THR A 86 38.78 -6.26 31.73
N ASP A 87 37.72 -6.93 32.18
CA ASP A 87 36.98 -6.60 33.42
C ASP A 87 37.86 -6.74 34.68
N SER A 88 38.83 -7.67 34.67
CA SER A 88 39.78 -7.86 35.76
C SER A 88 40.88 -6.80 35.85
N GLY A 89 40.95 -5.87 34.89
CA GLY A 89 41.99 -4.84 34.80
C GLY A 89 43.37 -5.34 34.38
N LEU A 90 43.49 -6.62 33.99
CA LEU A 90 44.74 -7.20 33.48
C LEU A 90 45.11 -6.70 32.07
N LEU A 91 44.10 -6.33 31.29
CA LEU A 91 44.26 -5.69 29.99
C LEU A 91 43.63 -4.30 30.04
N ASP A 92 44.33 -3.32 29.47
CA ASP A 92 43.75 -2.00 29.27
C ASP A 92 42.53 -2.10 28.34
N LEU A 93 41.54 -1.26 28.61
CA LEU A 93 40.22 -1.26 27.98
C LEU A 93 40.30 -1.04 26.46
N GLN A 94 41.24 -0.20 26.02
CA GLN A 94 41.52 0.05 24.61
C GLN A 94 42.11 -1.18 23.92
N ILE A 95 43.00 -1.89 24.62
CA ILE A 95 43.66 -3.10 24.10
C ILE A 95 42.65 -4.26 24.04
N GLY A 96 41.82 -4.43 25.08
CA GLY A 96 40.79 -5.45 25.14
C GLY A 96 39.74 -5.31 24.03
N SER A 97 39.23 -4.10 23.80
CA SER A 97 38.27 -3.81 22.72
C SER A 97 38.85 -4.00 21.33
N LEU A 98 40.08 -3.51 21.10
CA LEU A 98 40.79 -3.70 19.83
C LEU A 98 41.02 -5.20 19.54
N LEU A 99 41.44 -5.97 20.54
CA LEU A 99 41.63 -7.41 20.41
C LEU A 99 40.30 -8.15 20.14
N GLY A 100 39.20 -7.69 20.74
CA GLY A 100 37.85 -8.17 20.44
C GLY A 100 37.42 -7.92 18.99
N ILE A 101 37.67 -6.72 18.46
CA ILE A 101 37.41 -6.38 17.04
C ILE A 101 38.28 -7.25 16.12
N PHE A 102 39.56 -7.43 16.42
CA PHE A 102 40.46 -8.29 15.65
C PHE A 102 40.01 -9.76 15.66
N TYR A 103 39.57 -10.28 16.81
CA TYR A 103 39.01 -11.63 16.91
C TYR A 103 37.76 -11.78 16.05
N ALA A 104 36.82 -10.83 16.13
CA ALA A 104 35.59 -10.85 15.34
C ALA A 104 35.88 -10.76 13.83
N ALA A 105 36.81 -9.89 13.41
CA ALA A 105 37.27 -9.81 12.02
C ALA A 105 37.91 -11.11 11.55
N GLY A 106 38.73 -11.75 12.40
CA GLY A 106 39.33 -13.05 12.14
C GLY A 106 38.28 -14.14 11.89
N LEU A 107 37.18 -14.15 12.65
CA LEU A 107 36.06 -15.07 12.43
C LEU A 107 35.36 -14.83 11.08
N ILE A 108 35.16 -13.57 10.70
CA ILE A 108 34.55 -13.21 9.40
C ILE A 108 35.47 -13.67 8.25
N ILE A 109 36.79 -13.44 8.34
CA ILE A 109 37.77 -13.86 7.34
C ILE A 109 37.83 -15.40 7.25
N ALA A 110 37.87 -16.09 8.40
CA ALA A 110 37.82 -17.56 8.44
C ALA A 110 36.55 -18.10 7.79
N SER A 111 35.41 -17.42 8.00
CA SER A 111 34.13 -17.80 7.39
C SER A 111 34.18 -17.74 5.85
N TRP A 112 34.89 -16.77 5.27
CA TRP A 112 35.09 -16.67 3.82
C TRP A 112 35.77 -17.93 3.27
N GLY A 113 36.89 -18.34 3.88
CA GLY A 113 37.61 -19.56 3.46
C GLY A 113 36.77 -20.82 3.63
N LEU A 114 35.95 -20.90 4.69
CA LEU A 114 35.05 -22.02 4.95
C LEU A 114 33.88 -22.10 3.96
N TYR A 115 33.35 -20.95 3.51
CA TYR A 115 32.33 -20.90 2.46
C TYR A 115 32.88 -21.37 1.12
N GLY A 116 34.14 -21.05 0.80
CA GLY A 116 34.83 -21.60 -0.38
C GLY A 116 34.95 -23.13 -0.35
N LYS A 117 35.05 -23.72 0.85
CA LYS A 117 35.12 -25.17 1.07
C LYS A 117 33.75 -25.84 1.29
N GLN A 118 32.65 -25.10 1.15
CA GLN A 118 31.27 -25.58 1.39
C GLN A 118 31.06 -26.23 2.78
N SER A 119 31.80 -25.77 3.80
CA SER A 119 31.71 -26.33 5.15
C SER A 119 30.41 -25.94 5.85
N ALA A 120 29.78 -26.91 6.54
CA ALA A 120 28.55 -26.70 7.31
C ALA A 120 28.69 -25.72 8.50
N LEU A 121 29.93 -25.40 8.89
CA LEU A 121 30.25 -24.47 9.97
C LEU A 121 30.40 -23.01 9.50
N ALA A 122 30.53 -22.76 8.20
CA ALA A 122 30.77 -21.42 7.65
C ALA A 122 29.73 -20.36 8.11
N PRO A 123 28.41 -20.67 8.15
CA PRO A 123 27.41 -19.72 8.64
C PRO A 123 27.57 -19.37 10.11
N VAL A 124 28.02 -20.31 10.95
CA VAL A 124 28.16 -20.08 12.39
C VAL A 124 29.29 -19.10 12.66
N PHE A 125 30.46 -19.32 12.05
CA PHE A 125 31.60 -18.41 12.18
C PHE A 125 31.25 -17.01 11.68
N ASN A 126 30.51 -16.92 10.58
CA ASN A 126 30.08 -15.64 10.01
C ASN A 126 29.11 -14.89 10.94
N ILE A 127 28.05 -15.55 11.40
CA ILE A 127 27.03 -14.94 12.26
C ILE A 127 27.63 -14.53 13.61
N CYS A 128 28.44 -15.39 14.22
CA CYS A 128 29.11 -15.06 15.49
C CYS A 128 30.11 -13.91 15.31
N GLY A 129 30.92 -13.91 14.25
CA GLY A 129 31.83 -12.81 13.96
C GLY A 129 31.09 -11.49 13.72
N ALA A 130 29.98 -11.52 12.99
CA ALA A 130 29.14 -10.35 12.73
C ALA A 130 28.48 -9.81 14.02
N LEU A 131 27.87 -10.67 14.84
CA LEU A 131 27.27 -10.24 16.10
C LEU A 131 28.31 -9.67 17.08
N LEU A 132 29.49 -10.30 17.16
CA LEU A 132 30.58 -9.81 18.00
C LEU A 132 31.11 -8.46 17.53
N ILE A 133 31.35 -8.26 16.22
CA ILE A 133 31.85 -6.96 15.74
C ILE A 133 30.85 -5.84 16.00
N PHE A 134 29.54 -6.07 15.78
CA PHE A 134 28.52 -5.07 16.08
C PHE A 134 28.41 -4.80 17.60
N SER A 135 28.40 -5.85 18.43
CA SER A 135 28.26 -5.72 19.88
C SER A 135 29.48 -5.06 20.52
N VAL A 136 30.70 -5.48 20.19
CA VAL A 136 31.93 -4.94 20.78
C VAL A 136 32.13 -3.48 20.37
N THR A 137 31.90 -3.13 19.11
CA THR A 137 32.00 -1.74 18.66
C THR A 137 30.94 -0.84 19.31
N LEU A 138 29.71 -1.33 19.48
CA LEU A 138 28.65 -0.61 20.19
C LEU A 138 29.01 -0.40 21.68
N GLU A 139 29.41 -1.46 22.37
CA GLU A 139 29.78 -1.40 23.79
C GLU A 139 30.96 -0.46 24.02
N THR A 140 31.99 -0.53 23.15
CA THR A 140 33.17 0.32 23.30
C THR A 140 32.91 1.80 23.02
N SER A 141 31.98 2.10 22.12
CA SER A 141 31.61 3.49 21.82
C SER A 141 30.64 4.11 22.84
N MET A 142 29.68 3.33 23.36
CA MET A 142 28.70 3.83 24.33
C MET A 142 29.19 3.85 25.77
N HIS A 143 29.84 2.77 26.22
CA HIS A 143 30.11 2.57 27.64
C HIS A 143 31.50 3.04 28.05
N PHE A 144 32.46 2.91 27.14
CA PHE A 144 33.86 3.15 27.42
C PHE A 144 34.39 4.46 26.84
N GLU A 145 33.61 5.16 26.00
CA GLU A 145 33.96 6.41 25.29
C GLU A 145 35.35 6.37 24.61
N ALA A 146 35.91 5.17 24.41
CA ALA A 146 37.27 4.98 23.92
C ALA A 146 37.36 5.10 22.40
N PHE A 147 36.22 4.99 21.69
CA PHE A 147 36.12 5.19 20.25
C PHE A 147 35.24 6.40 19.89
N PRO A 148 35.72 7.29 19.01
CA PRO A 148 34.89 8.28 18.33
C PRO A 148 33.70 7.61 17.62
N LYS A 149 32.52 8.23 17.70
CA LYS A 149 31.28 7.71 17.08
C LYS A 149 31.43 7.53 15.57
N GLU A 150 32.21 8.39 14.92
CA GLU A 150 32.52 8.33 13.49
C GLU A 150 33.16 7.00 13.11
N LEU A 151 34.11 6.51 13.91
CA LEU A 151 34.79 5.24 13.68
C LEU A 151 33.84 4.05 13.88
N ALA A 152 32.93 4.13 14.86
CA ALA A 152 31.93 3.09 15.07
C ALA A 152 31.00 2.94 13.85
N TYR A 153 30.53 4.06 13.27
CA TYR A 153 29.73 4.05 12.04
C TYR A 153 30.48 3.45 10.84
N ILE A 154 31.76 3.81 10.68
CA ILE A 154 32.60 3.26 9.60
C ILE A 154 32.78 1.75 9.79
N LEU A 155 33.03 1.27 11.01
CA LEU A 155 33.14 -0.15 11.31
C LEU A 155 31.85 -0.91 11.01
N PHE A 156 30.68 -0.36 11.38
CA PHE A 156 29.39 -0.95 11.05
C PHE A 156 29.16 -1.04 9.53
N ALA A 157 29.50 0.03 8.80
CA ALA A 157 29.39 0.07 7.34
C ALA A 157 30.34 -0.95 6.68
N MET A 158 31.60 -1.01 7.13
CA MET A 158 32.60 -1.95 6.63
C MET A 158 32.19 -3.39 6.89
N ALA A 159 31.73 -3.71 8.10
CA ALA A 159 31.24 -5.04 8.43
C ALA A 159 30.06 -5.43 7.52
N GLY A 160 29.09 -4.53 7.33
CA GLY A 160 27.95 -4.75 6.42
C GLY A 160 28.38 -5.00 4.97
N ILE A 161 29.32 -4.21 4.45
CA ILE A 161 29.85 -4.36 3.08
C ILE A 161 30.60 -5.69 2.93
N VAL A 162 31.51 -6.02 3.85
CA VAL A 162 32.28 -7.28 3.79
C VAL A 162 31.34 -8.49 3.80
N LEU A 163 30.34 -8.48 4.67
CA LEU A 163 29.34 -9.55 4.74
C LEU A 163 28.47 -9.63 3.48
N ALA A 164 28.14 -8.49 2.86
CA ALA A 164 27.44 -8.45 1.58
C ALA A 164 28.32 -8.99 0.43
N VAL A 165 29.62 -8.70 0.43
CA VAL A 165 30.57 -9.25 -0.55
C VAL A 165 30.70 -10.77 -0.40
N ILE A 166 30.87 -11.27 0.82
CA ILE A 166 30.89 -12.73 1.10
C ILE A 166 29.60 -13.37 0.58
N SER A 167 28.46 -12.77 0.91
CA SER A 167 27.15 -13.25 0.46
C SER A 167 27.04 -13.28 -1.07
N HIS A 168 27.52 -12.24 -1.76
CA HIS A 168 27.45 -12.15 -3.21
C HIS A 168 28.35 -13.17 -3.91
N LEU A 169 29.58 -13.33 -3.43
CA LEU A 169 30.57 -14.25 -4.01
C LEU A 169 30.17 -15.71 -3.82
N HIS A 170 29.65 -16.06 -2.65
CA HIS A 170 29.29 -17.44 -2.32
C HIS A 170 27.80 -17.77 -2.55
N GLN A 171 26.98 -16.80 -2.98
CA GLN A 171 25.52 -16.95 -3.18
C GLN A 171 24.78 -17.46 -1.94
N VAL A 172 25.17 -17.01 -0.74
CA VAL A 172 24.54 -17.39 0.53
C VAL A 172 23.88 -16.18 1.19
N ALA A 173 22.62 -16.27 1.62
CA ALA A 173 21.88 -15.12 2.16
C ALA A 173 22.18 -14.75 3.63
N ALA A 174 22.65 -15.70 4.45
CA ALA A 174 22.84 -15.46 5.88
C ALA A 174 23.78 -14.29 6.21
N PRO A 175 24.97 -14.14 5.56
CA PRO A 175 25.88 -13.03 5.86
C PRO A 175 25.27 -11.66 5.58
N ILE A 176 24.59 -11.48 4.44
CA ILE A 176 24.03 -10.18 4.09
C ILE A 176 22.82 -9.81 4.96
N LEU A 177 22.04 -10.80 5.41
CA LEU A 177 20.93 -10.57 6.33
C LEU A 177 21.44 -10.09 7.70
N VAL A 178 22.40 -10.81 8.28
CA VAL A 178 22.97 -10.42 9.58
C VAL A 178 23.77 -9.12 9.46
N GLY A 179 24.50 -8.92 8.36
CA GLY A 179 25.23 -7.68 8.10
C GLY A 179 24.31 -6.46 8.00
N THR A 180 23.24 -6.54 7.20
CA THR A 180 22.32 -5.41 7.00
C THR A 180 21.42 -5.13 8.20
N LEU A 181 20.91 -6.16 8.89
CA LEU A 181 20.16 -5.97 10.13
C LEU A 181 21.06 -5.50 11.27
N GLY A 182 22.25 -6.11 11.41
CA GLY A 182 23.22 -5.75 12.45
C GLY A 182 23.68 -4.31 12.32
N MET A 183 24.04 -3.85 11.11
CA MET A 183 24.42 -2.45 10.90
C MET A 183 23.27 -1.49 11.23
N CYS A 184 22.03 -1.81 10.83
CA CYS A 184 20.87 -0.96 11.12
C CYS A 184 20.58 -0.88 12.63
N LEU A 185 20.50 -2.03 13.31
CA LEU A 185 20.17 -2.08 14.72
C LEU A 185 21.28 -1.49 15.60
N ALA A 186 22.54 -1.79 15.29
CA ALA A 186 23.68 -1.25 16.03
C ALA A 186 23.82 0.26 15.82
N GLY A 187 23.62 0.75 14.60
CA GLY A 187 23.60 2.19 14.31
C GLY A 187 22.46 2.92 15.00
N VAL A 188 21.24 2.36 14.96
CA VAL A 188 20.09 2.94 15.68
C VAL A 188 20.37 2.98 17.17
N ALA A 189 20.89 1.91 17.76
CA ALA A 189 21.22 1.86 19.17
C ALA A 189 22.25 2.95 19.53
N LEU A 190 23.33 3.08 18.74
CA LEU A 190 24.40 4.07 18.95
C LEU A 190 23.89 5.52 19.04
N ASP A 191 22.80 5.83 18.35
CA ASP A 191 22.22 7.17 18.29
C ASP A 191 21.31 7.53 19.48
N PHE A 192 20.99 6.60 20.39
CA PHE A 192 20.23 6.92 21.62
C PHE A 192 21.18 6.89 22.84
N PRO A 193 21.24 7.97 23.67
CA PRO A 193 20.31 9.12 23.73
C PRO A 193 20.70 10.34 22.88
N ASN A 194 21.96 10.46 22.44
CA ASN A 194 22.51 11.62 21.73
C ASN A 194 22.70 11.32 20.23
N PRO A 195 21.71 11.64 19.36
CA PRO A 195 21.69 11.18 17.98
C PRO A 195 22.62 11.98 17.08
N SER A 196 23.33 11.26 16.22
CA SER A 196 24.16 11.78 15.13
C SER A 196 23.54 11.37 13.79
N PHE A 197 22.35 11.92 13.53
CA PHE A 197 21.45 11.47 12.48
C PHE A 197 22.05 11.44 11.06
N HIS A 198 23.02 12.30 10.74
CA HIS A 198 23.66 12.35 9.43
C HIS A 198 24.48 11.07 9.14
N TYR A 199 25.23 10.56 10.12
CA TYR A 199 25.94 9.29 9.98
C TYR A 199 24.99 8.10 9.96
N LEU A 200 23.97 8.11 10.81
CA LEU A 200 22.93 7.08 10.80
C LEU A 200 22.19 7.04 9.44
N ALA A 201 21.86 8.19 8.86
CA ALA A 201 21.20 8.27 7.58
C ALA A 201 22.06 7.70 6.44
N LEU A 202 23.38 7.95 6.44
CA LEU A 202 24.31 7.34 5.50
C LEU A 202 24.38 5.82 5.67
N LEU A 203 24.43 5.35 6.92
CA LEU A 203 24.43 3.93 7.23
C LEU A 203 23.14 3.24 6.77
N LEU A 204 21.98 3.84 7.04
CA LEU A 204 20.67 3.34 6.61
C LEU A 204 20.53 3.37 5.09
N TRP A 205 21.00 4.42 4.42
CA TRP A 205 21.04 4.49 2.96
C TRP A 205 21.87 3.33 2.37
N LEU A 206 23.06 3.10 2.91
CA LEU A 206 23.92 1.97 2.52
C LEU A 206 23.22 0.62 2.77
N ALA A 207 22.59 0.45 3.93
CA ALA A 207 21.85 -0.78 4.27
C ALA A 207 20.73 -1.07 3.26
N ASN A 208 20.01 -0.05 2.78
CA ASN A 208 18.99 -0.23 1.75
C ASN A 208 19.56 -0.63 0.39
N ILE A 209 20.72 -0.10 0.00
CA ILE A 209 21.42 -0.52 -1.22
C ILE A 209 21.82 -2.00 -1.10
N LEU A 210 22.43 -2.38 0.03
CA LEU A 210 22.81 -3.76 0.29
C LEU A 210 21.59 -4.69 0.34
N GLY A 211 20.49 -4.26 0.98
CA GLY A 211 19.23 -5.01 1.04
C GLY A 211 18.60 -5.22 -0.34
N PHE A 212 18.75 -4.27 -1.26
CA PHE A 212 18.36 -4.44 -2.66
C PHE A 212 19.17 -5.54 -3.34
N PHE A 213 20.49 -5.59 -3.14
CA PHE A 213 21.33 -6.68 -3.66
C PHE A 213 21.01 -8.03 -2.99
N ALA A 214 20.80 -8.05 -1.67
CA ALA A 214 20.43 -9.24 -0.90
C ALA A 214 19.18 -9.92 -1.45
N SER A 215 18.18 -9.11 -1.82
CA SER A 215 16.92 -9.61 -2.34
C SER A 215 17.04 -10.35 -3.68
N ARG A 216 18.19 -10.24 -4.36
CA ARG A 216 18.49 -10.96 -5.60
C ARG A 216 18.92 -12.41 -5.35
N ILE A 217 19.43 -12.72 -4.16
CA ILE A 217 20.05 -14.01 -3.85
C ILE A 217 19.00 -15.04 -3.42
N GLU A 218 18.03 -14.71 -2.55
CA GLU A 218 17.07 -15.73 -2.04
C GLU A 218 15.61 -15.28 -1.81
N ARG A 219 15.04 -14.36 -2.62
CA ARG A 219 13.63 -13.94 -2.47
C ARG A 219 13.25 -13.47 -1.05
N CYS A 220 14.20 -13.03 -0.21
CA CYS A 220 13.93 -12.41 1.09
C CYS A 220 13.32 -11.00 0.90
N SER A 221 12.10 -10.92 0.36
CA SER A 221 11.41 -9.66 0.11
C SER A 221 11.06 -8.93 1.40
N TRP A 222 10.91 -9.65 2.51
CA TRP A 222 10.61 -9.07 3.81
C TRP A 222 11.74 -8.15 4.33
N LEU A 223 13.00 -8.50 4.09
CA LEU A 223 14.14 -7.68 4.51
C LEU A 223 14.06 -6.26 3.93
N ARG A 224 13.66 -6.13 2.66
CA ARG A 224 13.49 -4.82 2.00
C ARG A 224 12.40 -3.98 2.68
N TRP A 225 11.28 -4.60 3.06
CA TRP A 225 10.21 -3.93 3.79
C TRP A 225 10.65 -3.48 5.18
N LEU A 226 11.41 -4.31 5.90
CA LEU A 226 11.94 -3.97 7.21
C LEU A 226 12.93 -2.80 7.12
N LEU A 227 13.90 -2.86 6.19
CA LEU A 227 14.89 -1.80 6.00
C LEU A 227 14.23 -0.48 5.61
N LEU A 228 13.24 -0.53 4.70
CA LEU A 228 12.41 0.62 4.37
C LEU A 228 11.75 1.18 5.63
N GLY A 229 11.05 0.34 6.41
CA GLY A 229 10.38 0.72 7.65
C GLY A 229 11.31 1.43 8.63
N ILE A 230 12.44 0.81 8.98
CA ILE A 230 13.43 1.40 9.90
C ILE A 230 13.92 2.76 9.36
N THR A 231 14.23 2.83 8.07
CA THR A 231 14.77 4.05 7.46
C THR A 231 13.77 5.19 7.48
N LEU A 232 12.52 4.91 7.10
CA LEU A 232 11.46 5.92 7.12
C LEU A 232 11.17 6.39 8.54
N THR A 233 11.10 5.48 9.52
CA THR A 233 10.89 5.84 10.93
C THR A 233 12.02 6.70 11.48
N MET A 234 13.27 6.37 11.19
CA MET A 234 14.42 7.12 11.71
C MET A 234 14.51 8.53 11.11
N ILE A 235 14.30 8.67 9.80
CA ILE A 235 14.33 9.99 9.17
C ILE A 235 13.09 10.81 9.55
N GLN A 236 11.90 10.20 9.75
CA GLN A 236 10.77 10.94 10.35
C GLN A 236 11.10 11.41 11.76
N THR A 237 11.73 10.58 12.58
CA THR A 237 12.15 10.95 13.94
C THR A 237 13.13 12.12 13.90
N TRP A 238 14.08 12.09 12.95
CA TRP A 238 15.02 13.18 12.73
C TRP A 238 14.32 14.48 12.33
N GLY A 239 13.44 14.41 11.34
CA GLY A 239 12.62 15.53 10.90
C GLY A 239 11.81 16.13 12.03
N LEU A 240 11.05 15.30 12.76
CA LEU A 240 10.23 15.69 13.90
C LEU A 240 11.04 16.36 15.02
N ARG A 241 12.23 15.85 15.35
CA ARG A 241 13.10 16.50 16.34
C ARG A 241 13.56 17.89 15.90
N ILE A 242 13.90 18.08 14.61
CA ILE A 242 14.31 19.39 14.08
C ILE A 242 13.16 20.40 14.15
N GLY A 243 11.94 20.03 13.76
CA GLY A 243 10.81 20.98 13.82
C GLY A 243 10.34 21.28 15.25
N LEU A 244 10.45 20.32 16.18
CA LEU A 244 10.22 20.59 17.60
C LEU A 244 11.29 21.54 18.17
N ALA A 245 12.56 21.31 17.87
CA ALA A 245 13.66 22.21 18.27
C ALA A 245 13.45 23.62 17.71
N SER A 246 12.99 23.73 16.45
CA SER A 246 12.64 25.01 15.82
C SER A 246 11.47 25.74 16.47
N THR A 247 10.65 25.04 17.26
CA THR A 247 9.53 25.64 17.98
C THR A 247 9.93 26.08 19.39
N ARG A 248 11.04 25.55 19.93
CA ARG A 248 11.49 25.77 21.32
C ARG A 248 12.71 26.69 21.45
N ASP A 249 13.25 27.19 20.34
CA ASP A 249 14.51 27.95 20.28
C ASP A 249 15.70 27.22 20.95
N ASP A 250 15.67 25.88 20.96
CA ASP A 250 16.75 25.04 21.47
C ASP A 250 17.93 25.02 20.48
N THR A 251 19.15 24.81 21.00
CA THR A 251 20.36 24.78 20.16
C THR A 251 20.37 23.61 19.16
N PHE A 252 20.41 23.93 17.86
CA PHE A 252 20.34 22.97 16.74
C PHE A 252 21.63 22.18 16.49
N GLY A 253 22.72 22.46 17.21
CA GLY A 253 24.07 22.06 16.83
C GLY A 253 24.30 20.56 16.64
N SER A 254 23.59 19.71 17.39
CA SER A 254 23.71 18.24 17.30
C SER A 254 22.77 17.59 16.27
N LEU A 255 21.76 18.32 15.79
CA LEU A 255 20.70 17.77 14.93
C LEU A 255 20.99 17.90 13.44
N ALA A 256 22.06 18.60 13.04
CA ALA A 256 22.52 18.74 11.65
C ALA A 256 21.39 19.03 10.63
N PRO A 257 20.60 20.12 10.79
CA PRO A 257 19.44 20.40 9.95
C PRO A 257 19.77 20.50 8.45
N ASP A 258 20.96 21.02 8.12
CA ASP A 258 21.43 21.20 6.74
C ASP A 258 21.57 19.87 5.97
N TRP A 259 21.77 18.76 6.68
CA TRP A 259 21.95 17.43 6.08
C TRP A 259 20.65 16.69 5.82
N LEU A 260 19.54 17.08 6.45
CA LEU A 260 18.29 16.34 6.37
C LEU A 260 17.72 16.33 4.94
N LEU A 261 17.63 17.50 4.29
CA LEU A 261 17.05 17.60 2.93
C LEU A 261 17.91 16.90 1.87
N PRO A 262 19.25 17.09 1.81
CA PRO A 262 20.11 16.34 0.89
C PRO A 262 20.02 14.83 1.09
N MET A 263 20.02 14.36 2.33
CA MET A 263 19.94 12.92 2.63
C MET A 263 18.58 12.33 2.28
N ALA A 264 17.48 13.04 2.60
CA ALA A 264 16.15 12.62 2.19
C ALA A 264 16.04 12.56 0.67
N ALA A 265 16.56 13.56 -0.05
CA ALA A 265 16.58 13.57 -1.52
C ALA A 265 17.39 12.38 -2.09
N LEU A 266 18.57 12.10 -1.55
CA LEU A 266 19.41 10.98 -1.94
C LEU A 266 18.67 9.64 -1.78
N ILE A 267 18.01 9.43 -0.63
CA ILE A 267 17.26 8.21 -0.35
C ILE A 267 16.05 8.09 -1.28
N CYS A 268 15.33 9.19 -1.54
CA CYS A 268 14.20 9.19 -2.46
C CYS A 268 14.62 8.85 -3.89
N ILE A 269 15.71 9.46 -4.40
CA ILE A 269 16.28 9.14 -5.71
C ILE A 269 16.69 7.67 -5.77
N THR A 270 17.30 7.15 -4.71
CA THR A 270 17.73 5.75 -4.62
C THR A 270 16.52 4.81 -4.67
N TYR A 271 15.46 5.06 -3.90
CA TYR A 271 14.24 4.24 -3.92
C TYR A 271 13.50 4.31 -5.26
N MET A 272 13.40 5.49 -5.87
CA MET A 272 12.83 5.63 -7.21
C MET A 272 13.64 4.84 -8.25
N SER A 273 14.97 4.89 -8.16
CA SER A 273 15.88 4.15 -9.03
C SER A 273 15.76 2.64 -8.82
N ILE A 274 15.66 2.18 -7.57
CA ILE A 274 15.45 0.77 -7.22
C ILE A 274 14.14 0.24 -7.81
N SER A 275 13.04 0.99 -7.64
CA SER A 275 11.74 0.62 -8.23
C SER A 275 11.81 0.58 -9.75
N LEU A 276 12.41 1.61 -10.38
CA LEU A 276 12.55 1.68 -11.83
C LEU A 276 13.37 0.50 -12.37
N LEU A 277 14.53 0.21 -11.77
CA LEU A 277 15.36 -0.93 -12.16
C LEU A 277 14.65 -2.27 -11.94
N GLY A 278 13.91 -2.42 -10.83
CA GLY A 278 13.09 -3.60 -10.54
C GLY A 278 12.04 -3.85 -11.62
N ILE A 279 11.32 -2.81 -12.02
CA ILE A 279 10.30 -2.85 -13.08
C ILE A 279 10.95 -3.13 -14.45
N LEU A 280 12.03 -2.43 -14.80
CA LEU A 280 12.73 -2.59 -16.08
C LEU A 280 13.27 -4.02 -16.25
N ARG A 281 13.73 -4.64 -15.16
CA ARG A 281 14.29 -6.00 -15.14
C ARG A 281 13.23 -7.10 -15.13
N SER A 282 12.00 -6.82 -14.72
CA SER A 282 10.96 -7.85 -14.55
C SER A 282 10.65 -8.63 -15.84
N GLN A 283 11.00 -8.13 -17.05
CA GLN A 283 10.95 -8.83 -18.35
C GLN A 283 9.73 -9.77 -18.57
N GLY A 284 8.54 -9.39 -18.11
CA GLY A 284 7.31 -10.17 -18.27
C GLY A 284 6.93 -11.09 -17.09
N ARG A 285 7.80 -11.24 -16.09
CA ARG A 285 7.45 -11.84 -14.79
C ARG A 285 6.66 -10.85 -13.92
N LYS A 286 5.90 -11.38 -12.94
CA LYS A 286 5.15 -10.56 -11.97
C LYS A 286 6.10 -9.59 -11.26
N ILE A 287 5.77 -8.29 -11.29
CA ILE A 287 6.51 -7.25 -10.57
C ILE A 287 6.37 -7.52 -9.05
N SER A 288 7.47 -7.37 -8.30
CA SER A 288 7.43 -7.49 -6.84
C SER A 288 6.49 -6.44 -6.24
N LYS A 289 5.68 -6.83 -5.25
CA LYS A 289 4.81 -5.89 -4.51
C LYS A 289 5.61 -4.70 -3.94
N PHE A 290 6.83 -4.96 -3.47
CA PHE A 290 7.74 -3.92 -2.97
C PHE A 290 8.10 -2.90 -4.06
N ASP A 291 8.62 -3.37 -5.20
CA ASP A 291 9.06 -2.49 -6.30
C ASP A 291 7.87 -1.70 -6.88
N PHE A 292 6.66 -2.27 -6.83
CA PHE A 292 5.41 -1.63 -7.25
C PHE A 292 4.92 -0.55 -6.27
N SER A 293 5.00 -0.75 -4.95
CA SER A 293 4.51 0.23 -3.97
C SER A 293 5.53 1.32 -3.62
N LEU A 294 6.81 1.04 -3.84
CA LEU A 294 7.92 1.88 -3.38
C LEU A 294 7.83 3.35 -3.86
N PRO A 295 7.49 3.67 -5.13
CA PRO A 295 7.36 5.06 -5.57
C PRO A 295 6.30 5.84 -4.78
N THR A 296 5.11 5.25 -4.60
CA THR A 296 4.02 5.90 -3.86
C THR A 296 4.39 6.10 -2.39
N VAL A 297 4.98 5.09 -1.74
CA VAL A 297 5.44 5.20 -0.35
C VAL A 297 6.50 6.30 -0.22
N THR A 298 7.45 6.37 -1.15
CA THR A 298 8.51 7.39 -1.17
C THR A 298 7.94 8.79 -1.34
N VAL A 299 6.94 8.98 -2.21
CA VAL A 299 6.27 10.28 -2.39
C VAL A 299 5.50 10.69 -1.14
N CYS A 300 4.65 9.81 -0.59
CA CYS A 300 3.90 10.10 0.64
C CYS A 300 4.84 10.50 1.77
N TYR A 301 5.94 9.76 1.90
CA TYR A 301 6.97 10.03 2.88
C TYR A 301 7.63 11.40 2.69
N SER A 302 8.04 11.72 1.46
CA SER A 302 8.69 12.99 1.12
C SER A 302 7.77 14.19 1.37
N LEU A 303 6.48 14.04 1.08
CA LEU A 303 5.47 15.06 1.37
C LEU A 303 5.32 15.30 2.86
N LEU A 304 5.19 14.24 3.67
CA LEU A 304 5.11 14.36 5.13
C LEU A 304 6.34 15.06 5.71
N LEU A 305 7.54 14.65 5.28
CA LEU A 305 8.79 15.24 5.75
C LEU A 305 8.90 16.72 5.32
N GLY A 306 8.61 17.02 4.04
CA GLY A 306 8.74 18.37 3.50
C GLY A 306 7.72 19.36 4.06
N THR A 307 6.47 18.95 4.24
CA THR A 307 5.43 19.79 4.88
C THR A 307 5.81 20.18 6.31
N TYR A 308 6.42 19.26 7.05
CA TYR A 308 6.88 19.50 8.42
C TYR A 308 8.05 20.50 8.50
N ILE A 309 9.07 20.34 7.65
CA ILE A 309 10.29 21.16 7.70
C ILE A 309 10.08 22.53 7.06
N LEU A 310 9.46 22.55 5.87
CA LEU A 310 9.39 23.74 5.01
C LEU A 310 8.11 24.56 5.22
N LYS A 311 7.26 24.20 6.21
CA LYS A 311 6.06 24.94 6.65
C LYS A 311 5.22 25.50 5.48
N ASN A 312 4.87 24.62 4.52
CA ASN A 312 4.09 24.95 3.32
C ASN A 312 4.72 26.00 2.38
N ALA A 313 6.05 26.08 2.29
CA ALA A 313 6.72 26.94 1.33
C ALA A 313 6.32 26.62 -0.12
N ILE A 314 5.91 27.65 -0.88
CA ILE A 314 5.50 27.53 -2.30
C ILE A 314 6.59 26.83 -3.12
N GLY A 315 7.87 27.13 -2.85
CA GLY A 315 9.01 26.50 -3.52
C GLY A 315 9.06 24.97 -3.38
N PHE A 316 8.68 24.43 -2.22
CA PHE A 316 8.59 22.98 -2.01
C PHE A 316 7.49 22.36 -2.87
N HIS A 317 6.33 23.01 -2.95
CA HIS A 317 5.22 22.52 -3.77
C HIS A 317 5.50 22.65 -5.28
N LEU A 318 6.30 23.63 -5.71
CA LEU A 318 6.79 23.73 -7.08
C LEU A 318 7.72 22.56 -7.44
N LEU A 319 8.72 22.30 -6.58
CA LEU A 319 9.63 21.16 -6.74
C LEU A 319 8.88 19.83 -6.74
N SER A 320 7.90 19.71 -5.84
CA SER A 320 6.97 18.59 -5.76
C SER A 320 6.25 18.38 -7.09
N SER A 321 5.58 19.40 -7.62
CA SER A 321 4.89 19.30 -8.93
C SER A 321 5.84 18.97 -10.08
N ALA A 322 7.05 19.53 -10.10
CA ALA A 322 8.08 19.18 -11.10
C ALA A 322 8.50 17.70 -10.99
N THR A 323 8.61 17.18 -9.76
CA THR A 323 8.88 15.77 -9.50
C THR A 323 7.73 14.89 -10.01
N ALA A 324 6.47 15.30 -9.80
CA ALA A 324 5.32 14.58 -10.32
C ALA A 324 5.34 14.49 -11.86
N LEU A 325 5.66 15.60 -12.55
CA LEU A 325 5.84 15.60 -14.00
C LEU A 325 6.95 14.65 -14.45
N THR A 326 8.04 14.56 -13.68
CA THR A 326 9.13 13.60 -13.92
C THR A 326 8.63 12.16 -13.78
N LEU A 327 7.79 11.86 -12.78
CA LEU A 327 7.17 10.54 -12.61
C LEU A 327 6.24 10.20 -13.79
N PHE A 328 5.45 11.15 -14.30
CA PHE A 328 4.66 10.95 -15.51
C PHE A 328 5.53 10.76 -16.76
N ALA A 329 6.67 11.46 -16.86
CA ALA A 329 7.63 11.25 -17.94
C ALA A 329 8.24 9.84 -17.88
N ILE A 330 8.52 9.32 -16.68
CA ILE A 330 8.95 7.93 -16.47
C ILE A 330 7.84 6.96 -16.90
N THR A 331 6.58 7.21 -16.54
CA THR A 331 5.43 6.42 -17.00
C THR A 331 5.36 6.39 -18.53
N PHE A 332 5.51 7.55 -19.18
CA PHE A 332 5.50 7.65 -20.64
C PHE A 332 6.69 6.92 -21.29
N PHE A 333 7.88 7.00 -20.68
CA PHE A 333 9.04 6.23 -21.11
C PHE A 333 8.80 4.72 -21.00
N LEU A 334 8.19 4.25 -19.90
CA LEU A 334 7.86 2.84 -19.70
C LEU A 334 6.81 2.35 -20.71
N SER A 335 5.81 3.17 -21.05
CA SER A 335 4.78 2.80 -22.02
C SER A 335 5.31 2.73 -23.46
N ARG A 336 6.28 3.57 -23.84
CA ARG A 336 6.93 3.53 -25.16
C ARG A 336 7.68 2.24 -25.46
N ARG A 337 7.96 1.40 -24.47
CA ARG A 337 8.62 0.09 -24.68
C ARG A 337 7.72 -0.94 -25.35
N GLN A 338 6.44 -0.62 -25.61
CA GLN A 338 5.45 -1.48 -26.29
C GLN A 338 5.36 -2.91 -25.73
N LYS A 339 5.67 -3.09 -24.44
CA LYS A 339 5.47 -4.36 -23.76
C LYS A 339 3.98 -4.51 -23.42
N HIS A 340 3.45 -5.70 -23.58
CA HIS A 340 2.04 -6.02 -23.30
C HIS A 340 1.63 -5.51 -21.89
N ASN A 341 0.51 -4.78 -21.80
CA ASN A 341 -0.04 -4.15 -20.59
C ASN A 341 0.83 -3.06 -19.92
N ALA A 342 1.90 -2.58 -20.58
CA ALA A 342 2.80 -1.53 -20.12
C ALA A 342 3.18 -1.66 -18.62
N PRO A 343 3.91 -2.73 -18.24
CA PRO A 343 4.14 -3.10 -16.85
C PRO A 343 4.85 -1.98 -16.06
N GLY A 344 4.34 -1.70 -14.86
CA GLY A 344 4.92 -0.71 -13.94
C GLY A 344 4.49 0.74 -14.17
N THR A 345 3.80 1.05 -15.27
CA THR A 345 3.23 2.40 -15.52
C THR A 345 2.37 2.89 -14.36
N ASN A 346 1.52 2.02 -13.81
CA ASN A 346 0.63 2.36 -12.71
C ASN A 346 1.36 2.81 -11.43
N SER A 347 2.52 2.22 -11.13
CA SER A 347 3.28 2.52 -9.91
C SER A 347 3.71 3.99 -9.87
N PHE A 348 4.30 4.47 -10.99
CA PHE A 348 4.73 5.86 -11.13
C PHE A 348 3.57 6.82 -11.37
N THR A 349 2.51 6.40 -12.08
CA THR A 349 1.30 7.21 -12.25
C THR A 349 0.62 7.49 -10.91
N LEU A 350 0.45 6.48 -10.06
CA LEU A 350 -0.15 6.64 -8.73
C LEU A 350 0.70 7.57 -7.86
N ALA A 351 2.02 7.38 -7.85
CA ALA A 351 2.93 8.25 -7.13
C ALA A 351 2.84 9.71 -7.60
N GLY A 352 2.84 9.95 -8.92
CA GLY A 352 2.70 11.28 -9.50
C GLY A 352 1.35 11.94 -9.19
N VAL A 353 0.25 11.18 -9.24
CA VAL A 353 -1.09 11.66 -8.86
C VAL A 353 -1.15 12.06 -7.40
N VAL A 354 -0.67 11.20 -6.49
CA VAL A 354 -0.63 11.53 -5.05
C VAL A 354 0.15 12.81 -4.81
N LEU A 355 1.29 12.96 -5.48
CA LEU A 355 2.11 14.16 -5.36
C LEU A 355 1.37 15.43 -5.79
N LEU A 356 0.74 15.40 -6.96
CA LEU A 356 -0.07 16.51 -7.46
C LEU A 356 -1.29 16.81 -6.58
N SER A 357 -1.94 15.79 -6.01
CA SER A 357 -3.09 15.98 -5.12
C SER A 357 -2.76 16.85 -3.91
N PHE A 358 -1.53 16.76 -3.37
CA PHE A 358 -1.08 17.60 -2.27
C PHE A 358 -0.41 18.91 -2.71
N SER A 359 0.22 18.95 -3.89
CA SER A 359 0.95 20.15 -4.33
C SER A 359 0.08 21.18 -5.04
N LEU A 360 -0.86 20.76 -5.89
CA LEU A 360 -1.69 21.70 -6.67
C LEU A 360 -2.51 22.68 -5.81
N PRO A 361 -3.19 22.26 -4.73
CA PRO A 361 -4.00 23.16 -3.94
C PRO A 361 -3.21 24.35 -3.37
N VAL A 362 -1.97 24.09 -2.95
CA VAL A 362 -1.08 25.14 -2.42
C VAL A 362 -0.58 26.05 -3.54
N LEU A 363 -0.22 25.49 -4.70
CA LEU A 363 0.28 26.27 -5.84
C LEU A 363 -0.78 27.19 -6.46
N LEU A 364 -2.02 26.70 -6.57
CA LEU A 364 -3.12 27.48 -7.14
C LEU A 364 -3.77 28.42 -6.13
N GLN A 365 -3.40 28.31 -4.85
CA GLN A 365 -4.06 29.00 -3.74
C GLN A 365 -5.59 28.77 -3.73
N SER A 366 -6.04 27.68 -4.35
CA SER A 366 -7.46 27.35 -4.54
C SER A 366 -7.61 25.83 -4.59
N PHE A 367 -8.24 25.29 -3.55
CA PHE A 367 -8.52 23.85 -3.47
C PHE A 367 -9.48 23.42 -4.59
N PHE A 368 -10.52 24.20 -4.88
CA PHE A 368 -11.50 23.89 -5.92
C PHE A 368 -10.88 23.85 -7.33
N ALA A 369 -10.03 24.83 -7.67
CA ALA A 369 -9.34 24.83 -8.96
C ALA A 369 -8.41 23.60 -9.11
N ALA A 370 -7.72 23.22 -8.03
CA ALA A 370 -6.91 22.02 -8.00
C ALA A 370 -7.72 20.75 -8.25
N LEU A 371 -8.87 20.58 -7.59
CA LEU A 371 -9.76 19.42 -7.80
C LEU A 371 -10.25 19.32 -9.25
N ALA A 372 -10.60 20.45 -9.86
CA ALA A 372 -11.03 20.51 -11.26
C ALA A 372 -9.94 20.01 -12.22
N LEU A 373 -8.68 20.44 -12.00
CA LEU A 373 -7.54 19.96 -12.79
C LEU A 373 -7.21 18.49 -12.53
N LEU A 374 -7.32 18.02 -11.28
CA LEU A 374 -7.13 16.61 -10.93
C LEU A 374 -8.20 15.72 -11.58
N SER A 375 -9.44 16.20 -11.70
CA SER A 375 -10.51 15.49 -12.42
C SER A 375 -10.21 15.34 -13.92
N LEU A 376 -9.71 16.43 -14.55
CA LEU A 376 -9.25 16.39 -15.94
C LEU A 376 -8.06 15.44 -16.11
N LEU A 377 -7.12 15.45 -15.16
CA LEU A 377 -6.00 14.53 -15.15
C LEU A 377 -6.46 13.07 -15.02
N ALA A 378 -7.47 12.78 -14.20
CA ALA A 378 -8.05 11.44 -14.08
C ALA A 378 -8.62 10.95 -15.41
N LEU A 379 -9.37 11.80 -16.11
CA LEU A 379 -9.88 11.50 -17.45
C LEU A 379 -8.74 11.26 -18.46
N PHE A 380 -7.69 12.06 -18.40
CA PHE A 380 -6.51 11.90 -19.25
C PHE A 380 -5.78 10.57 -18.96
N ILE A 381 -5.56 10.23 -17.69
CA ILE A 381 -4.96 8.96 -17.27
C ILE A 381 -5.84 7.79 -17.74
N PHE A 382 -7.16 7.91 -17.65
CA PHE A 382 -8.09 6.90 -18.15
C PHE A 382 -7.91 6.69 -19.66
N GLN A 383 -7.87 7.77 -20.46
CA GLN A 383 -7.65 7.65 -21.91
C GLN A 383 -6.30 7.00 -22.24
N LEU A 384 -5.24 7.35 -21.52
CA LEU A 384 -3.93 6.70 -21.65
C LEU A 384 -3.99 5.22 -21.23
N SER A 385 -4.76 4.88 -20.20
CA SER A 385 -4.93 3.51 -19.73
C SER A 385 -5.55 2.62 -20.81
N SER A 386 -6.52 3.13 -21.56
CA SER A 386 -7.13 2.42 -22.68
C SER A 386 -6.16 2.28 -23.86
N ARG A 387 -5.39 3.33 -24.19
CA ARG A 387 -4.36 3.28 -25.25
C ARG A 387 -3.22 2.33 -24.93
N TRP A 388 -2.82 2.22 -23.67
CA TRP A 388 -1.70 1.39 -23.23
C TRP A 388 -2.13 0.03 -22.65
N GLN A 389 -3.43 -0.26 -22.66
CA GLN A 389 -4.03 -1.48 -22.12
C GLN A 389 -3.60 -1.74 -20.65
N SER A 390 -3.41 -0.68 -19.86
CA SER A 390 -2.94 -0.76 -18.47
C SER A 390 -4.12 -0.71 -17.50
N GLY A 391 -4.58 -1.88 -17.04
CA GLY A 391 -5.67 -1.97 -16.07
C GLY A 391 -5.36 -1.26 -14.73
N GLY A 392 -4.10 -1.24 -14.30
CA GLY A 392 -3.70 -0.52 -13.09
C GLY A 392 -3.93 0.98 -13.20
N MET A 393 -3.59 1.60 -14.32
CA MET A 393 -3.81 3.03 -14.53
C MET A 393 -5.30 3.39 -14.55
N ARG A 394 -6.15 2.48 -15.04
CA ARG A 394 -7.62 2.64 -15.00
C ARG A 394 -8.12 2.73 -13.56
N ILE A 395 -7.64 1.86 -12.67
CA ILE A 395 -7.96 1.89 -11.24
C ILE A 395 -7.47 3.20 -10.60
N THR A 396 -6.26 3.65 -10.93
CA THR A 396 -5.74 4.93 -10.43
C THR A 396 -6.60 6.11 -10.87
N ALA A 397 -7.12 6.10 -12.10
CA ALA A 397 -8.07 7.11 -12.55
C ALA A 397 -9.40 7.05 -11.76
N TYR A 398 -9.88 5.85 -11.41
CA TYR A 398 -11.09 5.70 -10.59
C TYR A 398 -10.88 6.22 -9.17
N LEU A 399 -9.76 5.88 -8.54
CA LEU A 399 -9.39 6.36 -7.20
C LEU A 399 -9.24 7.89 -7.18
N LEU A 400 -8.66 8.48 -8.23
CA LEU A 400 -8.51 9.92 -8.34
C LEU A 400 -9.87 10.62 -8.44
N GLN A 401 -10.83 10.06 -9.18
CA GLN A 401 -12.19 10.61 -9.24
C GLN A 401 -12.91 10.56 -7.91
N ILE A 402 -12.77 9.46 -7.16
CA ILE A 402 -13.31 9.34 -5.80
C ILE A 402 -12.70 10.40 -4.89
N TYR A 403 -11.37 10.56 -4.94
CA TYR A 403 -10.66 11.58 -4.17
C TYR A 403 -11.17 12.99 -4.50
N VAL A 404 -11.37 13.31 -5.78
CA VAL A 404 -11.90 14.61 -6.22
C VAL A 404 -13.31 14.85 -5.67
N ALA A 405 -14.20 13.87 -5.78
CA ALA A 405 -15.57 13.99 -5.29
C ALA A 405 -15.62 14.12 -3.75
N SER A 406 -14.84 13.33 -3.03
CA SER A 406 -14.72 13.44 -1.56
C SER A 406 -14.12 14.78 -1.15
N GLY A 407 -13.09 15.26 -1.86
CA GLY A 407 -12.47 16.56 -1.63
C GLY A 407 -13.46 17.71 -1.79
N LEU A 408 -14.29 17.68 -2.83
CA LEU A 408 -15.35 18.67 -3.05
C LEU A 408 -16.35 18.68 -1.89
N LEU A 409 -16.83 17.49 -1.48
CA LEU A 409 -17.82 17.36 -0.42
C LEU A 409 -17.30 17.86 0.93
N ILE A 410 -16.08 17.49 1.32
CA ILE A 410 -15.48 17.87 2.60
C ILE A 410 -15.21 19.38 2.65
N ASN A 411 -14.68 19.96 1.57
CA ASN A 411 -14.35 21.38 1.55
C ASN A 411 -15.58 22.28 1.44
N LEU A 412 -16.66 21.80 0.81
CA LEU A 412 -17.92 22.51 0.81
C LEU A 412 -18.52 22.62 2.23
N ALA A 413 -18.39 21.58 3.05
CA ALA A 413 -18.90 21.58 4.42
C ALA A 413 -18.22 22.64 5.31
N GLY A 414 -17.02 23.09 4.95
CA GLY A 414 -16.28 24.16 5.63
C GLY A 414 -16.34 25.52 4.94
N HIS A 415 -17.07 25.67 3.82
CA HIS A 415 -17.14 26.92 3.07
C HIS A 415 -18.21 27.86 3.66
N GLY A 416 -17.79 29.06 4.08
CA GLY A 416 -18.68 30.08 4.61
C GLY A 416 -19.36 30.91 3.52
N PRO A 417 -20.48 31.61 3.84
CA PRO A 417 -21.28 32.37 2.89
C PRO A 417 -20.56 33.57 2.24
N ASP A 418 -19.43 34.02 2.79
CA ASP A 418 -18.70 35.21 2.31
C ASP A 418 -17.66 34.91 1.21
N THR A 419 -17.54 33.65 0.79
CA THR A 419 -16.54 33.21 -0.21
C THR A 419 -17.20 33.03 -1.58
N GLY A 420 -16.73 33.79 -2.58
CA GLY A 420 -17.35 33.85 -3.91
C GLY A 420 -17.61 32.47 -4.54
N ILE A 421 -18.82 32.29 -5.07
CA ILE A 421 -19.37 30.98 -5.47
C ILE A 421 -18.93 30.51 -6.86
N PHE A 422 -18.47 31.44 -7.70
CA PHE A 422 -18.16 31.16 -9.09
C PHE A 422 -17.10 30.06 -9.25
N ILE A 423 -16.00 30.12 -8.50
CA ILE A 423 -14.89 29.16 -8.60
C ILE A 423 -15.31 27.76 -8.10
N PRO A 424 -15.90 27.61 -6.88
CA PRO A 424 -16.42 26.32 -6.43
C PRO A 424 -17.46 25.71 -7.37
N ALA A 425 -18.40 26.51 -7.88
CA ALA A 425 -19.46 26.03 -8.76
C ALA A 425 -18.89 25.57 -10.12
N LEU A 426 -17.99 26.36 -10.72
CA LEU A 426 -17.32 25.99 -11.96
C LEU A 426 -16.50 24.70 -11.79
N ALA A 427 -15.76 24.57 -10.69
CA ALA A 427 -14.99 23.38 -10.38
C ALA A 427 -15.88 22.14 -10.22
N ALA A 428 -16.98 22.25 -9.47
CA ALA A 428 -17.93 21.16 -9.27
C ALA A 428 -18.62 20.74 -10.59
N ALA A 429 -19.01 21.71 -11.44
CA ALA A 429 -19.55 21.43 -12.76
C ALA A 429 -18.54 20.69 -13.65
N LEU A 430 -17.28 21.13 -13.66
CA LEU A 430 -16.23 20.48 -14.45
C LEU A 430 -15.97 19.06 -13.95
N CYS A 431 -15.93 18.85 -12.63
CA CYS A 431 -15.78 17.53 -12.02
C CYS A 431 -16.97 16.62 -12.37
N PHE A 432 -18.21 17.14 -12.34
CA PHE A 432 -19.40 16.40 -12.77
C PHE A 432 -19.29 15.96 -14.24
N ILE A 433 -19.00 16.89 -15.15
CA ILE A 433 -18.91 16.61 -16.59
C ILE A 433 -17.82 15.57 -16.86
N THR A 434 -16.63 15.76 -16.30
CA THR A 434 -15.49 14.84 -16.51
C THR A 434 -15.77 13.44 -15.98
N ASN A 435 -16.42 13.29 -14.83
CA ASN A 435 -16.86 11.99 -14.31
C ASN A 435 -17.89 11.30 -15.20
N ILE A 436 -18.91 12.04 -15.67
CA ILE A 436 -19.92 11.48 -16.57
C ILE A 436 -19.30 11.05 -17.91
N VAL A 437 -18.40 11.86 -18.46
CA VAL A 437 -17.64 11.52 -19.68
C VAL A 437 -16.79 10.28 -19.43
N GLN A 438 -16.04 10.22 -18.33
CA GLN A 438 -15.22 9.06 -17.98
C GLN A 438 -16.06 7.79 -17.84
N PHE A 439 -17.20 7.85 -17.14
CA PHE A 439 -18.11 6.71 -17.00
C PHE A 439 -18.64 6.22 -18.36
N ARG A 440 -19.04 7.14 -19.26
CA ARG A 440 -19.45 6.77 -20.61
C ARG A 440 -18.31 6.08 -21.37
N LEU A 441 -17.09 6.61 -21.26
CA LEU A 441 -15.92 6.00 -21.88
C LEU A 441 -15.56 4.64 -21.28
N CYS A 442 -15.80 4.41 -19.99
CA CYS A 442 -15.63 3.08 -19.38
C CYS A 442 -16.52 2.03 -20.05
N ARG A 443 -17.74 2.42 -20.44
CA ARG A 443 -18.71 1.53 -21.09
C ARG A 443 -18.46 1.33 -22.58
N THR A 444 -17.84 2.29 -23.27
CA THR A 444 -17.42 2.12 -24.66
C THR A 444 -16.07 1.41 -24.81
N THR A 445 -15.22 1.49 -23.78
CA THR A 445 -13.89 0.85 -23.77
C THR A 445 -13.78 -0.11 -22.59
N PRO A 446 -14.15 -1.40 -22.74
CA PRO A 446 -14.05 -2.37 -21.66
C PRO A 446 -12.59 -2.61 -21.24
N PRO A 447 -12.33 -3.04 -19.99
CA PRO A 447 -10.97 -3.39 -19.56
C PRO A 447 -10.46 -4.62 -20.34
N HIS A 448 -9.15 -4.69 -20.54
CA HIS A 448 -8.55 -5.82 -21.26
C HIS A 448 -8.58 -7.09 -20.41
N GLU A 449 -8.96 -8.22 -21.02
CA GLU A 449 -9.21 -9.55 -20.40
C GLU A 449 -8.05 -10.16 -19.58
N LYS A 450 -6.85 -9.56 -19.63
CA LYS A 450 -5.62 -10.08 -18.99
C LYS A 450 -5.15 -9.22 -17.81
N ALA A 451 -5.86 -8.16 -17.46
CA ALA A 451 -5.52 -7.34 -16.30
C ALA A 451 -5.89 -8.08 -15.02
N GLN A 452 -4.91 -8.40 -14.16
CA GLN A 452 -5.10 -9.24 -12.96
C GLN A 452 -6.23 -8.78 -12.05
N PHE A 453 -6.39 -7.47 -11.83
CA PHE A 453 -7.46 -6.95 -10.98
C PHE A 453 -8.85 -7.23 -11.56
N PHE A 454 -9.06 -6.89 -12.83
CA PHE A 454 -10.36 -7.09 -13.48
C PHE A 454 -10.66 -8.58 -13.60
N GLN A 455 -9.68 -9.42 -13.95
CA GLN A 455 -9.86 -10.88 -14.03
C GLN A 455 -10.18 -11.56 -12.68
N GLN A 456 -9.73 -11.01 -11.56
CA GLN A 456 -9.87 -11.64 -10.25
C GLN A 456 -11.01 -11.06 -9.41
N PHE A 457 -11.25 -9.75 -9.55
CA PHE A 457 -12.13 -9.01 -8.65
C PHE A 457 -13.26 -8.28 -9.38
N ASP A 458 -13.12 -7.97 -10.67
CA ASP A 458 -14.08 -7.12 -11.38
C ASP A 458 -14.15 -7.39 -12.89
N ASP A 459 -14.59 -8.58 -13.27
CA ASP A 459 -14.60 -9.03 -14.68
C ASP A 459 -15.46 -8.15 -15.60
N GLN A 460 -16.44 -7.46 -15.02
CA GLN A 460 -17.43 -6.67 -15.75
C GLN A 460 -17.19 -5.15 -15.63
N ASP A 461 -16.06 -4.72 -15.06
CA ASP A 461 -15.79 -3.29 -14.78
C ASP A 461 -16.95 -2.62 -14.01
N ARG A 462 -17.48 -3.32 -13.01
CA ARG A 462 -18.49 -2.79 -12.08
C ARG A 462 -17.92 -1.68 -11.22
N SER A 463 -16.60 -1.65 -11.01
CA SER A 463 -15.91 -0.55 -10.33
C SER A 463 -16.08 0.79 -11.05
N ALA A 464 -16.38 0.83 -12.35
CA ALA A 464 -16.74 2.07 -13.05
C ALA A 464 -17.98 2.77 -12.43
N ILE A 465 -18.84 2.04 -11.71
CA ILE A 465 -19.96 2.63 -10.95
C ILE A 465 -19.45 3.64 -9.91
N SER A 466 -18.25 3.45 -9.35
CA SER A 466 -17.68 4.41 -8.41
C SER A 466 -17.41 5.77 -9.06
N VAL A 467 -17.04 5.80 -10.35
CA VAL A 467 -16.85 7.03 -11.13
C VAL A 467 -18.19 7.72 -11.36
N LEU A 468 -19.25 6.95 -11.68
CA LEU A 468 -20.59 7.51 -11.79
C LEU A 468 -21.07 8.12 -10.47
N LEU A 469 -20.89 7.42 -9.35
CA LEU A 469 -21.22 7.93 -8.03
C LEU A 469 -20.42 9.20 -7.69
N SER A 470 -19.12 9.22 -8.00
CA SER A 470 -18.25 10.40 -7.83
C SER A 470 -18.74 11.59 -8.66
N GLY A 471 -19.20 11.33 -9.89
CA GLY A 471 -19.87 12.31 -10.73
C GLY A 471 -21.15 12.84 -10.08
N LEU A 472 -22.05 11.96 -9.64
CA LEU A 472 -23.30 12.37 -8.99
C LEU A 472 -23.07 13.21 -7.73
N VAL A 473 -22.07 12.87 -6.92
CA VAL A 473 -21.65 13.69 -5.77
C VAL A 473 -21.18 15.07 -6.21
N SER A 474 -20.34 15.15 -7.25
CA SER A 474 -19.87 16.44 -7.81
C SER A 474 -21.03 17.27 -8.37
N GLY A 475 -21.98 16.64 -9.06
CA GLY A 475 -23.19 17.29 -9.59
C GLY A 475 -24.13 17.76 -8.48
N TYR A 476 -24.26 16.99 -7.40
CA TYR A 476 -24.99 17.40 -6.21
C TYR A 476 -24.35 18.64 -5.57
N VAL A 477 -23.02 18.65 -5.39
CA VAL A 477 -22.29 19.81 -4.87
C VAL A 477 -22.52 21.05 -5.75
N PHE A 478 -22.46 20.90 -7.07
CA PHE A 478 -22.75 21.99 -8.01
C PHE A 478 -24.17 22.54 -7.86
N ALA A 479 -25.18 21.66 -7.84
CA ALA A 479 -26.57 22.06 -7.65
C ALA A 479 -26.78 22.76 -6.30
N MET A 480 -26.12 22.29 -5.24
CA MET A 480 -26.20 22.88 -3.91
C MET A 480 -25.57 24.26 -3.83
N LEU A 481 -24.45 24.50 -4.52
CA LEU A 481 -23.83 25.82 -4.58
C LEU A 481 -24.73 26.84 -5.28
N ILE A 482 -25.36 26.46 -6.39
CA ILE A 482 -26.32 27.32 -7.09
C ILE A 482 -27.56 27.58 -6.22
N ALA A 483 -28.11 26.52 -5.62
CA ALA A 483 -29.28 26.63 -4.76
C ALA A 483 -29.02 27.58 -3.58
N HIS A 484 -27.87 27.44 -2.92
CA HIS A 484 -27.47 28.31 -1.82
C HIS A 484 -27.46 29.79 -2.21
N GLU A 485 -26.83 30.12 -3.34
CA GLU A 485 -26.76 31.50 -3.81
C GLU A 485 -28.14 32.06 -4.13
N THR A 486 -28.95 31.30 -4.88
CA THR A 486 -30.30 31.73 -5.25
C THR A 486 -31.21 31.92 -4.02
N LEU A 487 -31.03 31.10 -2.98
CA LEU A 487 -31.82 31.19 -1.75
C LEU A 487 -31.43 32.39 -0.89
N ILE A 488 -30.13 32.64 -0.71
CA ILE A 488 -29.66 33.77 0.10
C ILE A 488 -29.99 35.09 -0.56
N THR A 489 -29.83 35.18 -1.88
CA THR A 489 -30.12 36.41 -2.64
C THR A 489 -31.61 36.75 -2.69
N VAL A 490 -32.49 35.74 -2.71
CA VAL A 490 -33.94 35.96 -2.87
C VAL A 490 -34.70 35.90 -1.53
N PHE A 491 -34.27 35.11 -0.52
CA PHE A 491 -35.02 34.89 0.73
C PHE A 491 -34.13 34.81 2.00
N PRO A 492 -33.59 35.94 2.51
CA PRO A 492 -32.56 35.93 3.57
C PRO A 492 -32.97 35.32 4.92
N PRO A 493 -34.15 35.57 5.54
CA PRO A 493 -34.45 35.08 6.88
C PRO A 493 -34.96 33.63 6.95
N ASN A 494 -35.42 33.03 5.83
CA ASN A 494 -35.97 31.67 5.77
C ASN A 494 -35.04 30.67 5.04
N GLY A 495 -33.85 31.11 4.63
CA GLY A 495 -32.96 30.36 3.73
C GLY A 495 -32.45 29.03 4.28
N ILE A 496 -32.27 28.89 5.61
CA ILE A 496 -31.67 27.69 6.22
C ILE A 496 -32.61 26.47 6.12
N ASN A 497 -33.89 26.63 6.49
CA ASN A 497 -34.88 25.54 6.38
C ASN A 497 -35.19 25.20 4.90
N ALA A 498 -35.19 26.21 4.04
CA ALA A 498 -35.36 26.03 2.60
C ALA A 498 -34.17 25.29 1.95
N TYR A 499 -32.95 25.52 2.45
CA TYR A 499 -31.74 24.85 1.97
C TYR A 499 -31.77 23.34 2.27
N GLY A 500 -32.15 22.95 3.49
CA GLY A 500 -32.31 21.53 3.84
C GLY A 500 -33.33 20.82 2.94
N THR A 501 -34.46 21.48 2.66
CA THR A 501 -35.49 20.97 1.75
C THR A 501 -34.96 20.80 0.33
N ILE A 502 -34.20 21.76 -0.19
CA ILE A 502 -33.63 21.70 -1.54
C ILE A 502 -32.60 20.57 -1.68
N GLN A 503 -31.83 20.27 -0.64
CA GLN A 503 -30.94 19.10 -0.64
C GLN A 503 -31.73 17.81 -0.92
N THR A 504 -32.84 17.61 -0.21
CA THR A 504 -33.68 16.41 -0.35
C THR A 504 -34.37 16.34 -1.70
N VAL A 505 -34.96 17.45 -2.16
CA VAL A 505 -35.58 17.53 -3.49
C VAL A 505 -34.56 17.21 -4.59
N THR A 506 -33.33 17.72 -4.49
CA THR A 506 -32.28 17.50 -5.48
C THR A 506 -31.85 16.03 -5.53
N ILE A 507 -31.70 15.37 -4.38
CA ILE A 507 -31.37 13.93 -4.31
C ILE A 507 -32.49 13.10 -4.95
N ASN A 508 -33.74 13.39 -4.61
CA ASN A 508 -34.90 12.68 -5.15
C ASN A 508 -35.03 12.89 -6.67
N LEU A 509 -34.84 14.13 -7.15
CA LEU A 509 -34.85 14.43 -8.59
C LEU A 509 -33.70 13.72 -9.33
N ALA A 510 -32.52 13.64 -8.74
CA ALA A 510 -31.40 12.88 -9.30
C ALA A 510 -31.74 11.37 -9.41
N ALA A 511 -32.39 10.78 -8.40
CA ALA A 511 -32.85 9.40 -8.47
C ALA A 511 -33.88 9.18 -9.59
N ALA A 512 -34.87 10.08 -9.72
CA ALA A 512 -35.89 10.01 -10.76
C ALA A 512 -35.30 10.15 -12.17
N THR A 513 -34.39 11.10 -12.37
CA THR A 513 -33.71 11.31 -13.66
C THR A 513 -32.84 10.11 -14.02
N LEU A 514 -32.09 9.54 -13.08
CA LEU A 514 -31.33 8.31 -13.30
C LEU A 514 -32.24 7.13 -13.66
N MET A 515 -33.39 6.99 -12.99
CA MET A 515 -34.36 5.93 -13.29
C MET A 515 -34.97 6.10 -14.70
N TYR A 516 -35.27 7.33 -15.11
CA TYR A 516 -35.72 7.64 -16.46
C TYR A 516 -34.66 7.30 -17.52
N VAL A 517 -33.41 7.73 -17.30
CA VAL A 517 -32.29 7.41 -18.20
C VAL A 517 -32.03 5.90 -18.25
N ALA A 518 -32.13 5.21 -17.11
CA ALA A 518 -31.99 3.76 -17.05
C ALA A 518 -33.04 3.07 -17.93
N LEU A 519 -34.31 3.48 -17.83
CA LEU A 519 -35.42 2.94 -18.63
C LEU A 519 -35.21 3.15 -20.12
N THR A 520 -34.88 4.38 -20.52
CA THR A 520 -34.71 4.74 -21.93
C THR A 520 -33.52 4.03 -22.56
N TRP A 521 -32.42 3.86 -21.81
CA TRP A 521 -31.21 3.20 -22.30
C TRP A 521 -31.15 1.70 -21.99
N ARG A 522 -32.19 1.15 -21.34
CA ARG A 522 -32.25 -0.26 -20.91
C ARG A 522 -31.01 -0.75 -20.15
N ASN A 523 -30.36 0.14 -19.39
CA ASN A 523 -29.17 -0.18 -18.61
C ASN A 523 -29.50 -0.59 -17.16
N LYS A 524 -29.28 -1.88 -16.83
CA LYS A 524 -29.52 -2.45 -15.49
C LYS A 524 -28.65 -1.80 -14.39
N GLU A 525 -27.45 -1.34 -14.72
CA GLU A 525 -26.55 -0.71 -13.74
C GLU A 525 -27.07 0.66 -13.31
N LEU A 526 -27.48 1.49 -14.28
CA LEU A 526 -28.08 2.80 -13.99
C LEU A 526 -29.33 2.67 -13.15
N ARG A 527 -30.13 1.63 -13.40
CA ARG A 527 -31.30 1.29 -12.58
C ARG A 527 -30.90 1.00 -11.13
N ASN A 528 -29.89 0.14 -10.93
CA ASN A 528 -29.42 -0.20 -9.58
C ASN A 528 -28.86 1.03 -8.84
N VAL A 529 -28.12 1.90 -9.54
CA VAL A 529 -27.61 3.16 -8.97
C VAL A 529 -28.76 4.11 -8.66
N ALA A 530 -29.78 4.23 -9.53
CA ALA A 530 -30.97 5.04 -9.26
C ALA A 530 -31.70 4.55 -7.99
N THR A 531 -31.85 3.24 -7.82
CA THR A 531 -32.42 2.64 -6.60
C THR A 531 -31.58 2.97 -5.37
N LEU A 532 -30.25 2.90 -5.46
CA LEU A 532 -29.35 3.26 -4.36
C LEU A 532 -29.51 4.74 -3.96
N VAL A 533 -29.51 5.66 -4.93
CA VAL A 533 -29.70 7.10 -4.67
C VAL A 533 -31.09 7.37 -4.07
N MET A 534 -32.11 6.65 -4.53
CA MET A 534 -33.47 6.73 -3.95
C MET A 534 -33.49 6.28 -2.48
N ILE A 535 -32.79 5.19 -2.13
CA ILE A 535 -32.67 4.75 -0.73
C ILE A 535 -31.99 5.84 0.12
N ILE A 536 -30.91 6.45 -0.36
CA ILE A 536 -30.23 7.56 0.32
C ILE A 536 -31.19 8.75 0.52
N GLY A 537 -31.96 9.10 -0.51
CA GLY A 537 -33.00 10.13 -0.44
C GLY A 537 -34.06 9.80 0.61
N GLY A 538 -34.53 8.56 0.69
CA GLY A 538 -35.47 8.09 1.70
C GLY A 538 -34.91 8.18 3.12
N VAL A 539 -33.68 7.71 3.33
CA VAL A 539 -32.98 7.80 4.62
C VAL A 539 -32.88 9.25 5.08
N LYS A 540 -32.45 10.17 4.19
CA LYS A 540 -32.40 11.60 4.50
C LYS A 540 -33.78 12.16 4.83
N THR A 541 -34.78 11.86 4.01
CA THR A 541 -36.16 12.39 4.17
C THR A 541 -36.79 11.95 5.49
N PHE A 542 -36.63 10.69 5.89
CA PHE A 542 -37.28 10.16 7.09
C PHE A 542 -36.46 10.27 8.37
N LEU A 543 -35.12 10.16 8.31
CA LEU A 543 -34.28 10.23 9.51
C LEU A 543 -33.75 11.62 9.80
N ILE A 544 -33.50 12.43 8.78
CA ILE A 544 -32.92 13.77 8.96
C ILE A 544 -34.03 14.81 8.90
N ASP A 545 -34.71 14.94 7.75
CA ASP A 545 -35.68 16.01 7.55
C ASP A 545 -36.84 15.95 8.55
N LEU A 546 -37.35 14.77 8.90
CA LEU A 546 -38.41 14.61 9.90
C LEU A 546 -38.02 15.13 11.29
N LEU A 547 -36.74 15.03 11.65
CA LEU A 547 -36.22 15.46 12.94
C LEU A 547 -35.78 16.93 12.94
N THR A 548 -35.29 17.44 11.80
CA THR A 548 -34.61 18.74 11.74
C THR A 548 -35.35 19.82 10.96
N THR A 549 -36.27 19.46 10.06
CA THR A 549 -37.02 20.43 9.24
C THR A 549 -38.46 20.54 9.71
N HIS A 550 -38.99 21.76 9.73
CA HIS A 550 -40.34 22.05 10.20
C HIS A 550 -41.16 22.80 9.15
N GLY A 551 -42.48 22.69 9.24
CA GLY A 551 -43.42 23.41 8.39
C GLY A 551 -43.44 22.92 6.95
N LEU A 552 -43.57 23.85 6.01
CA LEU A 552 -43.79 23.57 4.58
C LEU A 552 -42.62 22.83 3.91
N GLY A 553 -41.39 23.04 4.38
CA GLY A 553 -40.20 22.33 3.88
C GLY A 553 -40.29 20.82 4.06
N LEU A 554 -40.76 20.37 5.24
CA LEU A 554 -40.95 18.95 5.54
C LEU A 554 -41.99 18.31 4.60
N VAL A 555 -43.12 19.00 4.36
CA VAL A 555 -44.18 18.53 3.46
C VAL A 555 -43.64 18.37 2.04
N ILE A 556 -42.86 19.34 1.55
CA ILE A 556 -42.22 19.27 0.22
C ILE A 556 -41.24 18.10 0.14
N SER A 557 -40.38 17.90 1.15
CA SER A 557 -39.43 16.78 1.17
C SER A 557 -40.13 15.42 1.10
N ILE A 558 -41.15 15.20 1.93
CA ILE A 558 -41.93 13.95 1.96
C ILE A 558 -42.69 13.74 0.65
N PHE A 559 -43.34 14.80 0.14
CA PHE A 559 -44.07 14.74 -1.12
C PHE A 559 -43.15 14.43 -2.30
N ALA A 560 -42.00 15.10 -2.40
CA ALA A 560 -41.02 14.86 -3.45
C ALA A 560 -40.53 13.42 -3.43
N PHE A 561 -40.22 12.86 -2.24
CA PHE A 561 -39.87 11.45 -2.12
C PHE A 561 -41.00 10.53 -2.58
N GLY A 562 -42.24 10.78 -2.14
CA GLY A 562 -43.41 9.98 -2.54
C GLY A 562 -43.66 9.96 -4.05
N VAL A 563 -43.49 11.11 -4.73
CA VAL A 563 -43.59 11.20 -6.20
C VAL A 563 -42.50 10.36 -6.87
N VAL A 564 -41.26 10.45 -6.40
CA VAL A 564 -40.13 9.72 -6.98
C VAL A 564 -40.26 8.21 -6.78
N VAL A 565 -40.71 7.75 -5.61
CA VAL A 565 -40.99 6.33 -5.35
C VAL A 565 -42.13 5.81 -6.24
N SER A 566 -43.20 6.59 -6.40
CA SER A 566 -44.32 6.24 -7.28
C SER A 566 -43.85 6.11 -8.73
N TYR A 567 -43.02 7.05 -9.19
CA TYR A 567 -42.40 7.01 -10.52
C TYR A 567 -41.47 5.80 -10.69
N ALA A 568 -40.64 5.50 -9.69
CA ALA A 568 -39.75 4.35 -9.71
C ALA A 568 -40.51 3.02 -9.76
N SER A 569 -41.63 2.90 -9.03
CA SER A 569 -42.50 1.72 -9.08
C SER A 569 -43.10 1.50 -10.48
N PHE A 570 -43.61 2.58 -11.10
CA PHE A 570 -44.07 2.54 -12.48
C PHE A 570 -42.97 2.14 -13.47
N ALA A 571 -41.78 2.72 -13.30
CA ALA A 571 -40.60 2.43 -14.11
C ALA A 571 -40.22 0.94 -14.05
N LEU A 572 -40.10 0.39 -12.84
CA LEU A 572 -39.74 -1.02 -12.62
C LEU A 572 -40.80 -1.97 -13.20
N THR A 573 -42.08 -1.64 -13.07
CA THR A 573 -43.17 -2.43 -13.66
C THR A 573 -43.06 -2.47 -15.19
N ARG A 574 -42.77 -1.34 -15.84
CA ARG A 574 -42.53 -1.32 -17.29
C ARG A 574 -41.29 -2.12 -17.68
N TRP A 575 -40.23 -2.07 -16.87
CA TRP A 575 -39.02 -2.85 -17.12
C TRP A 575 -39.30 -4.36 -17.12
N GLN A 576 -40.08 -4.84 -16.14
CA GLN A 576 -40.44 -6.26 -16.02
C GLN A 576 -41.25 -6.74 -17.23
N LYS A 577 -42.28 -6.00 -17.64
CA LYS A 577 -43.10 -6.35 -18.82
C LYS A 577 -42.28 -6.47 -20.11
N ILE A 578 -41.27 -5.62 -20.28
CA ILE A 578 -40.39 -5.68 -21.46
C ILE A 578 -39.49 -6.92 -21.37
N ALA A 579 -38.96 -7.24 -20.19
CA ALA A 579 -38.12 -8.42 -20.00
C ALA A 579 -38.88 -9.74 -20.26
N ASP A 580 -40.15 -9.81 -19.86
CA ASP A 580 -41.01 -10.98 -20.10
C ASP A 580 -41.31 -11.17 -21.60
N ASN A 581 -41.54 -10.07 -22.33
CA ASN A 581 -41.74 -10.10 -23.79
C ASN A 581 -40.47 -10.53 -24.56
N ASP A 582 -39.28 -10.16 -24.08
CA ASP A 582 -38.00 -10.55 -24.69
C ASP A 582 -37.69 -12.06 -24.45
N GLN A 583 -38.28 -12.70 -23.44
CA GLN A 583 -38.08 -14.12 -23.13
C GLN A 583 -39.11 -15.05 -23.83
N HIS A 584 -40.28 -14.54 -24.22
CA HIS A 584 -41.32 -15.29 -24.93
C HIS A 584 -41.77 -14.57 -26.22
N PRO A 585 -40.96 -14.57 -27.30
CA PRO A 585 -41.25 -13.79 -28.51
C PRO A 585 -42.38 -14.36 -29.41
N GLY A 586 -43.25 -15.26 -28.95
CA GLY A 586 -44.12 -16.01 -29.88
C GLY A 586 -45.34 -16.74 -29.33
N HIS A 587 -46.10 -16.16 -28.41
CA HIS A 587 -47.42 -16.73 -28.05
C HIS A 587 -48.55 -15.70 -28.07
N SER A 588 -48.66 -14.95 -29.16
CA SER A 588 -49.87 -14.15 -29.42
C SER A 588 -50.10 -13.91 -30.91
N GLU A 589 -50.48 -14.95 -31.65
CA GLU A 589 -51.44 -14.84 -32.75
C GLU A 589 -52.29 -16.13 -32.83
N GLY A 590 -53.12 -16.35 -31.82
CA GLY A 590 -54.31 -17.19 -31.97
C GLY A 590 -55.45 -16.30 -32.50
N LYS A 591 -55.64 -16.27 -33.82
CA LYS A 591 -56.85 -15.68 -34.43
C LYS A 591 -58.10 -16.37 -33.86
N PRO A 592 -59.21 -15.65 -33.63
CA PRO A 592 -60.48 -16.29 -33.34
C PRO A 592 -60.96 -17.00 -34.60
N GLN A 593 -61.09 -18.33 -34.54
CA GLN A 593 -61.90 -19.06 -35.52
C GLN A 593 -63.35 -18.63 -35.32
N LEU A 594 -63.83 -17.85 -36.29
CA LEU A 594 -65.25 -17.72 -36.60
C LEU A 594 -65.80 -19.13 -36.85
N ALA A 595 -66.70 -19.58 -35.98
CA ALA A 595 -67.61 -20.66 -36.31
C ALA A 595 -68.76 -20.03 -37.12
N GLU A 596 -68.63 -20.09 -38.44
CA GLU A 596 -69.75 -20.02 -39.37
C GLU A 596 -70.47 -21.38 -39.45
N GLU A 597 -71.76 -21.28 -39.71
CA GLU A 597 -72.80 -22.30 -39.78
C GLU A 597 -72.49 -23.48 -40.73
N SER A 598 -72.80 -24.69 -40.28
CA SER A 598 -73.52 -25.74 -41.05
C SER A 598 -74.02 -26.83 -40.12
#